data_AF-A0A1A8DJP7-F1
#
_entry.id   AF-A0A1A8DJP7-F1
#
_cell.length_a   1.000
_cell.length_b   1.000
_cell.length_c   1.000
_cell.angle_alpha   90.00
_cell.angle_beta   90.00
_cell.angle_gamma   90.00
#
_symmetry.space_group_name_H-M   'P 1'
#
loop_
_entity.id
_entity.type
_entity.pdbx_description
1 polymer ?
#
loop_
_entity_poly.entity_id
_entity_poly.type
_entity_poly.pdbx_seq_one_letter_code
_entity_poly.pdbx_strand_id
1 'polypeptide(L)'
;MAPPGGKINRPKTELGKKLFKRRRVESRQKRKKHQIVGAVIDQGLTTVHHLKKRRSSPRANITLSGKKKRKLIKQLQHLEKEKLSMEVGASAEPHRKDQDSSSSAKKKKMVSGCHGDVEMVDVE
;
A
#
# COMPACT_ATOMS: atom_id res chain seq x y z
N MET A 1 7.72 46.20 -44.78
CA MET A 1 8.14 44.78 -44.82
C MET A 1 9.53 44.68 -44.22
N ALA A 2 9.74 43.86 -43.19
CA ALA A 2 11.09 43.66 -42.63
C ALA A 2 11.97 42.91 -43.66
N PRO A 3 13.22 43.33 -43.89
CA PRO A 3 14.06 42.73 -44.92
C PRO A 3 14.35 41.25 -44.60
N PRO A 4 14.58 40.40 -45.64
CA PRO A 4 14.80 38.97 -45.50
C PRO A 4 16.22 38.66 -44.97
N GLY A 5 16.57 39.19 -43.80
CA GLY A 5 17.70 38.72 -43.01
C GLY A 5 17.32 37.42 -42.31
N GLY A 6 17.62 36.29 -42.94
CA GLY A 6 17.24 34.95 -42.51
C GLY A 6 17.71 34.59 -41.09
N LYS A 7 17.10 33.52 -40.54
CA LYS A 7 17.35 32.94 -39.20
C LYS A 7 18.84 32.66 -38.90
N ILE A 8 19.68 32.57 -39.94
CA ILE A 8 21.09 32.20 -39.90
C ILE A 8 21.97 33.37 -39.43
N ASN A 9 21.68 34.62 -39.85
CA ASN A 9 22.55 35.77 -39.60
C ASN A 9 22.08 36.68 -38.45
N ARG A 10 21.03 36.28 -37.71
CA ARG A 10 20.57 37.05 -36.54
C ARG A 10 21.44 36.72 -35.32
N PRO A 11 21.82 37.72 -34.50
CA PRO A 11 22.53 37.45 -33.25
C PRO A 11 21.70 36.51 -32.37
N LYS A 12 22.35 35.48 -31.82
CA LYS A 12 21.67 34.53 -30.93
C LYS A 12 21.17 35.28 -29.69
N THR A 13 19.90 35.09 -29.36
CA THR A 13 19.34 35.54 -28.09
C THR A 13 20.11 34.94 -26.91
N GLU A 14 20.07 35.57 -25.74
CA GLU A 14 20.71 35.04 -24.51
C GLU A 14 20.33 33.57 -24.26
N LEU A 15 19.08 33.23 -24.58
CA LEU A 15 18.53 31.88 -24.51
C LEU A 15 19.17 30.88 -25.50
N GLY A 16 19.61 31.35 -26.67
CA GLY A 16 20.21 30.56 -27.75
C GLY A 16 21.73 30.38 -27.65
N LYS A 17 22.44 31.27 -26.94
CA LYS A 17 23.91 31.23 -26.80
C LYS A 17 24.42 29.96 -26.11
N LYS A 18 23.68 29.44 -25.11
CA LYS A 18 24.05 28.25 -24.31
C LYS A 18 22.91 27.23 -24.20
N LEU A 19 22.18 27.01 -25.30
CA LEU A 19 20.95 26.21 -25.33
C LEU A 19 21.13 24.79 -24.75
N PHE A 20 22.20 24.07 -25.11
CA PHE A 20 22.46 22.72 -24.59
C PHE A 20 22.79 22.71 -23.08
N LYS A 21 23.55 23.68 -22.59
CA LYS A 21 23.81 23.82 -21.14
C LYS A 21 22.51 24.12 -20.39
N ARG A 22 21.66 24.98 -20.94
CA ARG A 22 20.34 25.31 -20.37
C ARG A 22 19.45 24.08 -20.29
N ARG A 23 19.28 23.32 -21.39
CA ARG A 23 18.51 22.06 -21.41
C ARG A 23 19.03 21.05 -20.39
N ARG A 24 20.35 20.95 -20.22
CA ARG A 24 20.97 20.07 -19.21
C ARG A 24 20.59 20.49 -17.79
N VAL A 25 20.66 21.78 -17.48
CA VAL A 25 20.31 22.34 -16.17
C VAL A 25 18.82 22.17 -15.88
N GLU A 26 17.95 22.53 -16.82
CA GLU A 26 16.50 22.35 -16.72
C GLU A 26 16.14 20.87 -16.45
N SER A 27 16.76 19.95 -17.19
CA SER A 27 16.54 18.50 -16.98
C SER A 27 16.98 18.05 -15.59
N ARG A 28 18.09 18.59 -15.06
CA ARG A 28 18.55 18.30 -13.70
C ARG A 28 17.58 18.84 -12.66
N GLN A 29 17.06 20.06 -12.86
CA GLN A 29 16.06 20.67 -11.97
C GLN A 29 14.74 19.90 -11.97
N LYS A 30 14.24 19.50 -13.15
CA LYS A 30 13.06 18.63 -13.26
C LYS A 30 13.26 17.32 -12.47
N ARG A 31 14.43 16.69 -12.58
CA ARG A 31 14.76 15.48 -11.80
C ARG A 31 14.84 15.73 -10.29
N LYS A 32 15.24 16.93 -9.84
CA LYS A 32 15.25 17.31 -8.42
C LYS A 32 13.84 17.53 -7.88
N LYS A 33 12.94 18.17 -8.64
CA LYS A 33 11.54 18.41 -8.23
C LYS A 33 10.77 17.12 -7.91
N HIS A 34 11.05 16.03 -8.63
CA HIS A 34 10.41 14.73 -8.40
C HIS A 34 11.08 13.90 -7.28
N GLN A 35 12.15 14.39 -6.66
CA GLN A 35 12.76 13.71 -5.51
C GLN A 35 11.99 14.09 -4.25
N ILE A 36 11.24 13.14 -3.71
CA ILE A 36 10.55 13.28 -2.43
C ILE A 36 11.57 13.10 -1.31
N VAL A 37 12.16 14.18 -0.80
CA VAL A 37 13.14 14.13 0.29
C VAL A 37 12.43 14.08 1.64
N GLY A 38 12.95 13.28 2.58
CA GLY A 38 12.52 13.29 3.98
C GLY A 38 11.22 12.53 4.33
N ALA A 39 10.29 12.37 3.39
CA ALA A 39 9.03 11.68 3.69
C ALA A 39 9.12 10.16 3.44
N VAL A 40 8.86 9.36 4.49
CA VAL A 40 8.52 7.93 4.38
C VAL A 40 6.99 7.84 4.47
N ILE A 41 6.32 7.52 3.36
CA ILE A 41 4.84 7.49 3.31
C ILE A 41 4.30 6.18 3.91
N ASP A 42 4.94 5.05 3.61
CA ASP A 42 4.49 3.72 4.04
C ASP A 42 5.30 3.22 5.26
N GLN A 43 5.33 3.99 6.36
CA GLN A 43 6.22 3.73 7.51
C GLN A 43 6.09 2.32 8.09
N GLY A 44 4.87 1.79 8.21
CA GLY A 44 4.62 0.44 8.75
C GLY A 44 4.87 -0.72 7.77
N LEU A 45 5.08 -0.44 6.47
CA LEU A 45 5.26 -1.47 5.43
C LEU A 45 6.65 -1.42 4.79
N THR A 46 7.35 -0.29 4.90
CA THR A 46 8.67 -0.10 4.30
C THR A 46 9.72 -0.85 5.09
N THR A 47 10.41 -1.77 4.42
CA THR A 47 11.48 -2.54 5.05
C THR A 47 12.79 -1.77 5.13
N VAL A 48 13.69 -2.17 6.04
CA VAL A 48 15.06 -1.65 6.19
C VAL A 48 15.81 -1.61 4.86
N HIS A 49 15.55 -2.55 3.95
CA HIS A 49 16.16 -2.57 2.61
C HIS A 49 15.80 -1.35 1.76
N HIS A 50 14.54 -0.88 1.81
CA HIS A 50 14.12 0.32 1.08
C HIS A 50 14.84 1.56 1.63
N LEU A 51 15.00 1.63 2.95
CA LEU A 51 15.74 2.70 3.61
C LEU A 51 17.22 2.66 3.26
N LYS A 52 17.85 1.47 3.25
CA LYS A 52 19.26 1.29 2.86
C LYS A 52 19.49 1.69 1.39
N LYS A 53 18.57 1.33 0.49
CA LYS A 53 18.59 1.77 -0.93
C LYS A 53 18.42 3.28 -1.07
N ARG A 54 17.59 3.92 -0.22
CA ARG A 54 17.42 5.39 -0.20
C ARG A 54 18.67 6.11 0.30
N ARG A 55 19.32 5.55 1.32
CA ARG A 55 20.58 6.08 1.88
C ARG A 55 21.70 6.06 0.85
N SER A 56 21.85 4.96 0.08
CA SER A 56 22.87 4.88 -0.96
C SER A 56 22.51 5.64 -2.24
N SER A 57 21.23 5.80 -2.56
CA SER A 57 20.77 6.55 -3.72
C SER A 57 19.54 7.42 -3.41
N PRO A 58 19.67 8.76 -3.47
CA PRO A 58 18.53 9.67 -3.22
C PRO A 58 17.43 9.57 -4.27
N ARG A 59 17.73 8.99 -5.44
CA ARG A 59 16.78 8.76 -6.54
C ARG A 59 15.96 7.48 -6.36
N ALA A 60 16.37 6.56 -5.48
CA ALA A 60 15.61 5.35 -5.24
C ALA A 60 14.20 5.68 -4.71
N ASN A 61 13.22 4.84 -5.03
CA ASN A 61 11.88 5.01 -4.52
C ASN A 61 11.81 4.56 -3.05
N ILE A 62 11.23 5.38 -2.17
CA ILE A 62 10.93 5.02 -0.78
C ILE A 62 9.54 4.44 -0.61
N THR A 63 8.61 4.83 -1.46
CA THR A 63 7.25 4.33 -1.43
C THR A 63 7.20 2.95 -2.07
N LEU A 64 6.32 2.11 -1.55
CA LEU A 64 6.07 0.83 -2.19
C LEU A 64 5.17 1.05 -3.39
N SER A 65 5.44 0.32 -4.48
CA SER A 65 4.46 0.23 -5.57
C SER A 65 3.14 -0.29 -5.02
N GLY A 66 2.01 0.19 -5.56
CA GLY A 66 0.67 -0.17 -5.09
C GLY A 66 0.44 -1.70 -5.04
N LYS A 67 0.96 -2.46 -6.01
CA LYS A 67 0.87 -3.93 -5.99
C LYS A 67 1.60 -4.54 -4.77
N LYS A 68 2.77 -4.02 -4.44
CA LYS A 68 3.58 -4.49 -3.30
C LYS A 68 2.94 -4.09 -1.98
N LYS A 69 2.44 -2.86 -1.87
CA LYS A 69 1.68 -2.37 -0.71
C LYS A 69 0.47 -3.27 -0.42
N ARG A 70 -0.38 -3.54 -1.41
CA ARG A 70 -1.54 -4.43 -1.25
C ARG A 70 -1.15 -5.85 -0.84
N LYS A 71 -0.09 -6.41 -1.43
CA LYS A 71 0.38 -7.76 -1.05
C LYS A 71 0.83 -7.83 0.40
N LEU A 72 1.61 -6.86 0.89
CA LEU A 72 2.09 -6.86 2.27
C LEU A 72 0.94 -6.70 3.26
N ILE A 73 0.00 -5.78 2.99
CA ILE A 73 -1.20 -5.62 3.82
C ILE A 73 -1.99 -6.92 3.89
N LYS A 74 -2.19 -7.60 2.75
CA LYS A 74 -2.89 -8.89 2.72
C LYS A 74 -2.17 -9.95 3.57
N GLN A 75 -0.84 -10.01 3.50
CA GLN A 75 -0.06 -10.96 4.31
C GLN A 75 -0.16 -10.67 5.80
N LEU A 76 -0.04 -9.41 6.21
CA LEU A 76 -0.20 -9.01 7.61
C LEU A 76 -1.60 -9.37 8.14
N GLN A 77 -2.64 -9.10 7.35
CA GLN A 77 -4.02 -9.47 7.70
C GLN A 77 -4.20 -10.99 7.86
N HIS A 78 -3.55 -11.81 7.04
CA HIS A 78 -3.60 -13.27 7.22
C HIS A 78 -2.92 -13.71 8.51
N LEU A 79 -1.73 -13.20 8.79
CA LEU A 79 -0.99 -13.51 10.02
C LEU A 79 -1.74 -13.06 11.28
N GLU A 80 -2.38 -11.88 11.24
CA GLU A 80 -3.21 -11.39 12.35
C GLU A 80 -4.41 -12.31 12.59
N LYS A 81 -5.09 -12.77 11.53
CA LYS A 81 -6.21 -13.71 11.64
C LYS A 81 -5.77 -15.08 12.20
N GLU A 82 -4.65 -15.61 11.71
CA GLU A 82 -4.08 -16.86 12.22
C GLU A 82 -3.71 -16.75 13.69
N LYS A 83 -3.05 -15.64 14.08
CA LYS A 83 -2.71 -15.37 15.48
C LYS A 83 -3.94 -15.29 16.37
N LEU A 84 -4.98 -14.56 15.96
CA LEU A 84 -6.24 -14.46 16.70
C LEU A 84 -6.93 -15.82 16.84
N SER A 85 -6.95 -16.62 15.77
CA SER A 85 -7.52 -17.98 15.81
C SER A 85 -6.76 -18.89 16.78
N MET A 86 -5.43 -18.75 16.89
CA MET A 86 -4.61 -19.53 17.80
C MET A 86 -4.73 -19.06 19.26
N GLU A 87 -4.77 -17.75 19.52
CA GLU A 87 -4.94 -17.22 20.89
C GLU A 87 -6.33 -17.52 21.49
N VAL A 88 -7.39 -17.54 20.67
CA VAL A 88 -8.74 -17.94 21.14
C VAL A 88 -8.79 -19.43 21.51
N GLY A 89 -7.96 -20.28 20.89
CA GLY A 89 -7.81 -21.68 21.28
C GLY A 89 -7.00 -21.90 22.55
N ALA A 90 -6.11 -20.97 22.91
CA ALA A 90 -5.23 -21.07 24.08
C ALA A 90 -5.82 -20.46 25.37
N SER A 91 -6.85 -19.60 25.27
CA SER A 91 -7.56 -19.02 26.41
C SER A 91 -8.75 -19.83 26.91
N ALA A 92 -9.05 -20.99 26.30
CA ALA A 92 -10.12 -21.87 26.75
C ALA A 92 -9.63 -22.80 27.89
N GLU A 93 -9.37 -22.22 29.06
CA GLU A 93 -9.39 -22.97 30.33
C GLU A 93 -10.82 -23.49 30.58
N PRO A 94 -11.03 -24.79 30.84
CA PRO A 94 -12.35 -25.34 31.03
C PRO A 94 -12.84 -25.06 32.46
N HIS A 95 -13.52 -23.92 32.66
CA HIS A 95 -14.31 -23.75 33.87
C HIS A 95 -15.51 -24.72 33.82
N ARG A 96 -15.41 -25.73 34.68
CA ARG A 96 -16.40 -26.78 34.87
C ARG A 96 -17.72 -26.20 35.39
N LYS A 97 -18.78 -26.79 34.84
CA LYS A 97 -20.20 -26.79 35.20
C LYS A 97 -20.53 -26.32 36.61
N ASP A 98 -21.59 -25.50 36.70
CA ASP A 98 -22.74 -25.78 37.56
C ASP A 98 -24.02 -25.47 36.80
N GLN A 99 -24.92 -26.45 36.76
CA GLN A 99 -26.30 -26.30 36.30
C GLN A 99 -27.15 -25.76 37.44
N ASP A 100 -28.16 -24.93 37.15
CA ASP A 100 -29.55 -25.34 37.37
C ASP A 100 -30.58 -24.23 37.10
N SER A 101 -31.46 -24.54 36.14
CA SER A 101 -32.93 -24.48 36.23
C SER A 101 -33.72 -23.15 36.17
N SER A 102 -34.79 -23.24 35.35
CA SER A 102 -36.07 -22.50 35.39
C SER A 102 -36.06 -21.06 34.84
N SER A 103 -37.06 -20.54 34.13
CA SER A 103 -38.34 -21.02 33.61
C SER A 103 -38.90 -19.98 32.61
N SER A 104 -39.56 -20.45 31.55
CA SER A 104 -40.67 -19.87 30.77
C SER A 104 -40.84 -18.33 30.60
N ALA A 105 -40.90 -17.84 29.35
CA ALA A 105 -42.01 -17.01 28.82
C ALA A 105 -41.91 -16.64 27.31
N LYS A 106 -42.67 -17.39 26.49
CA LYS A 106 -43.58 -16.98 25.38
C LYS A 106 -43.22 -15.86 24.35
N LYS A 107 -43.33 -16.27 23.07
CA LYS A 107 -43.93 -15.60 21.86
C LYS A 107 -43.16 -14.40 21.25
N LYS A 108 -43.03 -14.19 19.93
CA LYS A 108 -43.69 -14.62 18.66
C LYS A 108 -42.71 -14.26 17.51
N LYS A 109 -42.40 -15.16 16.56
CA LYS A 109 -43.00 -15.33 15.20
C LYS A 109 -42.28 -14.56 14.04
N MET A 110 -41.63 -15.38 13.18
CA MET A 110 -41.39 -15.29 11.71
C MET A 110 -40.39 -14.24 11.19
N VAL A 111 -39.44 -14.61 10.31
CA VAL A 111 -39.67 -14.94 8.88
C VAL A 111 -38.49 -15.74 8.29
N SER A 112 -38.85 -16.74 7.46
CA SER A 112 -38.15 -17.53 6.41
C SER A 112 -36.64 -17.36 6.19
N GLY A 113 -35.83 -18.38 5.93
CA GLY A 113 -36.02 -19.78 5.52
C GLY A 113 -34.62 -20.23 5.04
N CYS A 114 -33.96 -21.13 5.77
CA CYS A 114 -33.85 -22.55 5.46
C CYS A 114 -33.46 -22.85 4.01
N HIS A 115 -32.22 -23.33 3.82
CA HIS A 115 -31.71 -24.36 2.89
C HIS A 115 -30.23 -23.99 2.67
N GLY A 116 -29.22 -24.66 3.21
CA GLY A 116 -29.11 -25.99 3.77
C GLY A 116 -27.64 -26.32 3.56
N ASP A 117 -26.87 -26.23 4.63
CA ASP A 117 -25.45 -26.56 4.71
C ASP A 117 -25.29 -28.07 4.46
N VAL A 118 -24.51 -28.45 3.44
CA VAL A 118 -24.17 -29.85 3.17
C VAL A 118 -22.65 -29.94 3.12
N GLU A 119 -22.06 -30.14 4.29
CA GLU A 119 -20.73 -30.71 4.42
C GLU A 119 -20.75 -32.16 3.91
N MET A 120 -19.92 -32.47 2.92
CA MET A 120 -19.67 -33.84 2.46
C MET A 120 -18.37 -34.32 3.11
N VAL A 121 -18.50 -35.15 4.14
CA VAL A 121 -17.41 -35.94 4.74
C VAL A 121 -17.83 -37.41 4.70
N ASP A 122 -16.96 -38.26 4.15
CA ASP A 122 -16.72 -39.69 4.45
C ASP A 122 -15.44 -40.05 3.65
N VAL A 123 -14.27 -40.39 4.22
CA VAL A 123 -13.85 -41.56 5.03
C VAL A 123 -14.08 -42.91 4.34
N GLU A 124 -13.10 -43.36 3.55
CA GLU A 124 -12.21 -44.51 3.84
C GLU A 124 -11.02 -44.53 2.87
#